data_AF-A0A6P0YFE2-F1
#
_entry.id   AF-A0A6P0YFE2-F1
#
_cell.length_a   1.000
_cell.length_b   1.000
_cell.length_c   1.000
_cell.angle_alpha   90.00
_cell.angle_beta   90.00
_cell.angle_gamma   90.00
#
_symmetry.space_group_name_H-M   'P 1'
#
loop_
_entity.id
_entity.type
_entity.pdbx_description
1 polymer ?
#
loop_
_entity_poly.entity_id
_entity_poly.type
_entity_poly.pdbx_seq_one_letter_code
_entity_poly.pdbx_strand_id
1 'polypeptide(L)' 'MSNQLVCTVLPTFNEKDNIRPLIEALIASVPHPYLILVVDDNSPDGTWKIV' A
#
# COMPACT_ATOMS: atom_id res chain seq x y z
N MET A 1 -7.87 -14.55 -20.90
CA MET A 1 -7.59 -13.14 -20.58
C MET A 1 -6.16 -13.07 -20.06
N SER A 2 -5.36 -12.11 -20.51
CA SER A 2 -4.00 -11.93 -20.02
C SER A 2 -4.03 -11.69 -18.52
N ASN A 3 -3.29 -12.51 -17.77
CA ASN A 3 -3.14 -12.41 -16.32
C ASN A 3 -2.23 -11.20 -16.00
N GLN A 4 -2.75 -9.99 -16.19
CA GLN A 4 -1.99 -8.75 -16.09
C GLN A 4 -1.87 -8.35 -14.62
N LEU A 5 -0.63 -8.28 -14.12
CA LEU A 5 -0.33 -7.77 -12.79
C LEU A 5 -0.61 -6.27 -12.74
N VAL A 6 -1.47 -5.87 -11.80
CA VAL A 6 -1.64 -4.46 -11.42
C VAL A 6 -0.73 -4.17 -10.24
N CYS A 7 0.01 -3.06 -10.30
CA CYS A 7 0.85 -2.60 -9.19
C CYS A 7 0.39 -1.21 -8.75
N THR A 8 0.03 -1.06 -7.48
CA THR A 8 -0.26 0.25 -6.85
C THR A 8 0.92 0.65 -5.98
N VAL A 9 1.51 1.81 -6.28
CA VAL A 9 2.60 2.38 -5.49
C VAL A 9 2.04 3.39 -4.49
N LEU A 10 2.39 3.22 -3.22
CA LEU A 10 1.96 4.08 -2.11
C LEU A 10 3.18 4.83 -1.54
N PRO A 11 3.49 6.03 -2.03
CA PRO A 11 4.43 6.92 -1.34
C PRO A 11 3.80 7.40 -0.02
N THR A 12 4.55 7.33 1.07
CA THR A 12 4.03 7.64 2.42
C THR A 12 4.97 8.52 3.21
N PHE A 13 4.41 9.49 3.93
CA PHE A 13 5.11 10.34 4.90
C PHE A 13 4.13 10.76 6.00
N ASN A 14 4.36 10.32 7.23
CA ASN A 14 3.45 10.56 8.37
C ASN A 14 2.02 10.02 8.19
N GLU A 15 1.90 8.79 7.66
CA GLU A 15 0.62 8.15 7.34
C GLU A 15 0.28 6.98 8.29
N LYS A 16 0.84 6.95 9.51
CA LYS A 16 0.66 5.84 10.45
C LYS A 16 -0.82 5.48 10.71
N ASP A 17 -1.70 6.47 10.75
CA ASP A 17 -3.12 6.20 11.01
C ASP A 17 -3.91 5.80 9.74
N ASN A 18 -3.33 6.01 8.55
CA ASN A 18 -4.01 5.85 7.27
C ASN A 18 -3.51 4.65 6.44
N ILE A 19 -2.24 4.27 6.58
CA ILE A 19 -1.59 3.31 5.67
C ILE A 19 -2.22 1.91 5.75
N ARG A 20 -2.58 1.45 6.96
CA ARG A 20 -3.18 0.11 7.14
C ARG A 20 -4.61 0.03 6.60
N PRO A 21 -5.54 0.95 6.96
CA PRO A 21 -6.87 0.98 6.35
C PRO A 21 -6.83 1.07 4.81
N LEU A 22 -5.88 1.82 4.25
CA LEU A 22 -5.72 1.95 2.80
C LEU A 22 -5.31 0.62 2.15
N ILE A 23 -4.30 -0.06 2.70
CA ILE A 23 -3.85 -1.37 2.19
C ILE A 23 -4.99 -2.39 2.24
N GLU A 24 -5.73 -2.46 3.35
CA GLU A 24 -6.86 -3.37 3.51
C GLU A 24 -7.97 -3.11 2.47
N ALA A 25 -8.31 -1.84 2.25
CA ALA A 25 -9.31 -1.46 1.24
C ALA A 25 -8.87 -1.81 -0.19
N LEU A 26 -7.58 -1.62 -0.52
CA LEU A 26 -7.03 -1.97 -1.83
C LEU A 26 -7.05 -3.48 -2.08
N ILE A 27 -6.61 -4.29 -1.10
CA ILE A 27 -6.63 -5.76 -1.19
C ILE A 27 -8.07 -6.27 -1.38
N ALA A 28 -9.04 -5.67 -0.70
CA ALA A 28 -10.44 -6.06 -0.83
C ALA A 28 -11.07 -5.68 -2.19
N SER A 29 -10.53 -4.67 -2.87
CA SER A 29 -11.16 -4.07 -4.06
C SER A 29 -10.54 -4.50 -5.39
N VAL A 30 -9.27 -4.91 -5.42
CA VAL A 30 -8.54 -5.16 -6.67
C VAL A 30 -8.40 -6.66 -6.95
N PRO A 31 -8.83 -7.15 -8.15
CA PRO A 31 -8.67 -8.55 -8.55
C PRO A 31 -7.21 -8.98 -8.67
N HIS A 32 -6.96 -10.27 -8.44
CA HIS A 32 -5.63 -10.87 -8.60
C HIS A 32 -5.27 -11.08 -10.08
N PRO A 33 -3.98 -11.01 -10.46
CA PRO A 33 -2.82 -10.76 -9.60
C PRO A 33 -2.63 -9.26 -9.30
N TYR A 34 -2.36 -8.94 -8.03
CA TYR A 34 -2.23 -7.58 -7.53
C TYR A 34 -1.01 -7.42 -6.62
N LEU A 35 -0.28 -6.33 -6.77
CA LEU A 35 0.88 -5.95 -5.96
C LEU A 35 0.67 -4.55 -5.39
N ILE A 36 0.96 -4.39 -4.10
CA ILE A 36 1.05 -3.09 -3.44
C ILE A 36 2.51 -2.86 -3.10
N LEU A 37 3.08 -1.73 -3.54
CA LEU A 37 4.43 -1.30 -3.22
C LEU A 37 4.38 -0.06 -2.35
N VAL A 38 4.67 -0.21 -1.05
CA VAL A 38 4.78 0.92 -0.13
C VAL A 38 6.19 1.49 -0.18
N VAL A 39 6.29 2.80 -0.36
CA VAL A 39 7.54 3.55 -0.37
C VAL A 39 7.47 4.57 0.75
N ASP A 40 8.17 4.32 1.84
CA ASP A 40 8.26 5.23 2.98
C ASP A 40 9.31 6.32 2.72
N ASP A 41 8.91 7.57 2.82
CA ASP A 41 9.79 8.75 2.67
C ASP A 41 10.36 9.18 4.04
N ASN A 42 10.97 8.22 4.75
CA ASN A 42 11.58 8.42 6.07
C ASN A 42 10.59 8.99 7.11
N SER A 43 9.43 8.33 7.25
CA SER A 43 8.38 8.80 8.16
C SER A 43 8.85 8.78 9.63
N PRO A 44 8.91 9.94 10.32
CA PRO A 44 9.33 10.00 11.72
C PRO A 44 8.29 9.44 12.69
N ASP A 45 7.02 9.40 12.29
CA ASP A 45 5.92 8.86 13.11
C ASP A 45 5.92 7.32 13.24
N GLY A 46 6.78 6.64 12.46
CA GLY A 46 6.86 5.19 12.41
C GLY A 46 5.84 4.54 11.49
N THR A 47 5.34 5.23 10.46
CA THR A 47 4.50 4.66 9.39
C THR A 47 5.05 3.33 8.87
N TRP A 48 6.34 3.27 8.56
CA TRP A 48 7.02 2.04 8.10
C TRP A 48 6.97 0.84 9.08
N LYS A 49 6.69 1.06 10.37
CA LYS A 49 6.63 -0.03 11.37
C LYS A 49 5.34 -0.83 11.32
N ILE A 50 4.33 -0.35 10.61
CA ILE A 50 2.97 -0.89 10.65
C ILE A 50 2.43 -1.31 9.29
N VAL A 51 3.25 -1.21 8.25
CA VAL A 51 2.99 -1.68 6.88
C VAL A 51 3.14 -3.20 6.82
#